data_AF-A0A6H1RA79-F1
#
_entry.id   AF-A0A6H1RA79-F1
#
_cell.length_a   1.000
_cell.length_b   1.000
_cell.length_c   1.000
_cell.angle_alpha   90.00
_cell.angle_beta   90.00
_cell.angle_gamma   90.00
#
_symmetry.space_group_name_H-M   'P 1'
#
loop_
_entity.id
_entity.type
_entity.pdbx_description
1 polymer ?
#
loop_
_entity_poly.entity_id
_entity_poly.type
_entity_poly.pdbx_seq_one_letter_code
_entity_poly.pdbx_strand_id
1 'polypeptide(L)'
;MFLRELYESVRQRLDAVARVVSDGDDRAVTAVARSEVPHLIDAVRTLMAEHEPNEIGECPACSRTLWQWQKPWRRPTSPCKPYLAARRALFNETDEPRHALR
;
A
#
# COMPACT_ATOMS: atom_id res chain seq x y z
N MET A 1 4.74 1.32 -21.92
CA MET A 1 5.59 1.30 -20.71
C MET A 1 5.44 -0.06 -20.07
N PHE A 2 6.54 -0.77 -19.86
CA PHE A 2 6.52 -2.12 -19.27
C PHE A 2 6.54 -2.04 -17.73
N LEU A 3 6.05 -3.09 -17.05
CA LEU A 3 5.99 -3.14 -15.57
C LEU A 3 7.34 -2.83 -14.91
N ARG A 4 8.45 -3.27 -15.52
CA ARG A 4 9.79 -3.03 -14.99
C ARG A 4 10.15 -1.54 -14.97
N GLU A 5 9.78 -0.81 -16.02
CA GLU A 5 10.03 0.64 -16.12
C GLU A 5 9.19 1.40 -15.07
N LEU A 6 7.93 1.02 -14.91
CA LEU A 6 7.05 1.59 -13.87
C LEU A 6 7.61 1.34 -12.47
N TYR A 7 7.98 0.10 -12.18
CA TYR A 7 8.56 -0.32 -10.92
C TYR A 7 9.82 0.49 -10.58
N GLU A 8 10.76 0.60 -11.53
CA GLU A 8 12.00 1.33 -11.31
C GLU A 8 11.74 2.83 -11.09
N SER A 9 10.88 3.43 -11.91
CA SER A 9 10.57 4.86 -11.79
C SER A 9 9.94 5.22 -10.44
N VAL A 10 9.02 4.39 -9.94
CA VAL A 10 8.38 4.59 -8.62
C VAL A 10 9.41 4.40 -7.51
N ARG A 11 10.21 3.33 -7.57
CA ARG A 11 11.26 3.09 -6.56
C ARG A 11 12.28 4.22 -6.49
N GLN A 12 12.81 4.64 -7.64
CA GLN A 12 13.79 5.71 -7.71
C GLN A 12 13.25 7.00 -7.10
N ARG A 13 11.97 7.31 -7.32
CA ARG A 13 11.30 8.47 -6.72
C ARG A 13 11.21 8.34 -5.20
N LEU A 14 10.76 7.20 -4.68
CA LEU A 14 10.69 6.94 -3.24
C LEU A 14 12.07 7.01 -2.58
N ASP A 15 13.09 6.41 -3.20
CA ASP A 15 14.46 6.42 -2.70
C ASP A 15 15.08 7.83 -2.72
N ALA A 16 14.67 8.70 -3.65
CA ALA A 16 15.10 10.09 -3.67
C ALA A 16 14.50 10.89 -2.50
N VAL A 17 13.20 10.71 -2.21
CA VAL A 17 12.55 11.35 -1.07
C VAL A 17 13.16 10.85 0.25
N ALA A 18 13.35 9.54 0.38
CA ALA A 18 13.94 8.93 1.57
C ALA A 18 15.35 9.46 1.86
N ARG A 19 16.20 9.62 0.83
CA ARG A 19 17.54 10.19 0.98
C ARG A 19 17.52 11.61 1.55
N VAL A 20 16.63 12.48 1.06
CA VAL A 20 16.54 13.85 1.59
C VAL A 20 16.06 13.85 3.04
N VAL A 21 15.10 12.99 3.39
CA VAL A 21 14.58 12.89 4.76
C VAL A 21 15.64 12.37 5.74
N SER A 22 16.51 11.45 5.31
CA SER A 22 17.54 10.86 6.16
C SER A 22 18.79 11.73 6.31
N ASP A 23 19.26 12.34 5.21
CA ASP A 23 20.59 12.97 5.14
C ASP A 23 20.55 14.50 4.99
N GLY A 24 19.38 15.08 4.73
CA GLY A 24 19.21 16.50 4.45
C GLY A 24 19.12 17.37 5.72
N ASP A 25 19.43 18.66 5.57
CA ASP A 25 19.17 19.65 6.62
C ASP A 25 17.65 19.95 6.77
N ASP A 26 17.27 20.57 7.89
CA ASP A 26 15.87 20.86 8.21
C ASP A 26 15.14 21.66 7.10
N ARG A 27 15.87 22.52 6.38
CA ARG A 27 15.30 23.33 5.31
C ARG A 27 15.00 22.45 4.08
N ALA A 28 15.92 21.57 3.71
CA ALA A 28 15.76 20.62 2.63
C ALA A 28 14.61 19.63 2.94
N VAL A 29 14.59 19.10 4.16
CA VAL A 29 13.53 18.20 4.65
C VAL A 29 12.17 18.90 4.62
N THR A 30 12.07 20.14 5.10
CA THR A 30 10.81 20.90 5.09
C THR A 30 10.32 21.18 3.67
N ALA A 31 11.23 21.53 2.75
CA ALA A 31 10.88 21.76 1.35
C ALA A 31 10.34 20.48 0.71
N VAL A 32 11.04 19.35 0.88
CA VAL A 32 10.61 18.04 0.39
C VAL A 32 9.31 17.59 1.04
N ALA A 33 9.12 17.78 2.34
CA ALA A 33 7.87 17.42 3.00
C ALA A 33 6.67 18.16 2.38
N ARG A 34 6.82 19.47 2.10
CA ARG A 34 5.76 20.28 1.50
C ARG A 34 5.47 19.92 0.04
N SER A 35 6.49 19.59 -0.74
CA SER A 35 6.30 19.24 -2.16
C SER A 35 5.90 17.78 -2.37
N GLU A 36 6.45 16.84 -1.58
CA GLU A 36 6.36 15.40 -1.85
C GLU A 36 5.27 14.68 -1.08
N VAL A 37 5.01 15.06 0.18
CA VAL A 37 3.98 14.38 1.00
C VAL A 37 2.60 14.41 0.32
N PRO A 38 2.13 15.50 -0.29
CA PRO A 38 0.85 15.50 -1.01
C PRO A 38 0.82 14.45 -2.14
N HIS A 39 1.89 14.35 -2.92
CA HIS A 39 1.99 13.37 -4.00
C HIS A 39 2.04 11.93 -3.49
N LEU A 40 2.71 11.68 -2.37
CA LEU A 40 2.73 10.36 -1.72
C LEU A 40 1.34 9.98 -1.21
N ILE A 41 0.62 10.91 -0.59
CA ILE A 41 -0.76 10.70 -0.14
C ILE A 41 -1.67 10.36 -1.33
N ASP A 42 -1.57 11.10 -2.43
CA ASP A 42 -2.39 10.87 -3.62
C ASP A 42 -2.04 9.55 -4.32
N ALA A 43 -0.75 9.18 -4.37
CA ALA A 43 -0.33 7.88 -4.88
C ALA A 43 -0.93 6.72 -4.05
N VAL A 44 -0.88 6.82 -2.72
CA VAL A 44 -1.48 5.82 -1.82
C VAL A 44 -2.99 5.76 -2.01
N ARG A 45 -3.68 6.90 -2.06
CA ARG A 45 -5.13 6.96 -2.32
C ARG A 45 -5.51 6.33 -3.65
N THR A 46 -4.75 6.61 -4.70
CA THR A 46 -4.99 6.05 -6.04
C THR A 46 -4.87 4.52 -6.02
N LEU A 47 -3.80 3.99 -5.42
CA LEU A 47 -3.63 2.54 -5.25
C LEU A 47 -4.75 1.91 -4.42
N MET A 48 -5.19 2.60 -3.37
CA MET A 48 -6.25 2.11 -2.48
C MET A 48 -7.65 2.19 -3.11
N ALA A 49 -7.89 3.11 -4.04
CA ALA A 49 -9.16 3.23 -4.75
C ALA A 49 -9.45 2.00 -5.61
N GLU A 50 -8.43 1.38 -6.21
CA GLU A 50 -8.57 0.09 -6.92
C GLU A 50 -9.06 -1.06 -6.03
N HIS A 51 -8.95 -0.86 -4.71
CA HIS A 51 -9.26 -1.84 -3.68
C HIS A 51 -10.43 -1.40 -2.78
N GLU A 52 -11.21 -0.40 -3.18
CA GLU A 52 -12.36 0.10 -2.42
C GLU A 52 -13.32 -1.04 -2.04
N PRO A 53 -13.74 -1.16 -0.77
CA PRO A 53 -14.70 -2.15 -0.36
C PRO A 53 -16.07 -1.88 -0.99
N ASN A 54 -16.77 -2.94 -1.40
CA ASN A 54 -18.17 -2.85 -1.80
C ASN A 54 -19.10 -2.67 -0.58
N GLU A 55 -20.41 -2.61 -0.83
CA GLU A 55 -21.46 -2.42 0.20
C GLU A 55 -21.42 -3.46 1.33
N ILE A 56 -20.85 -4.65 1.09
CA ILE A 56 -20.74 -5.73 2.08
C ILE A 56 -19.35 -5.80 2.74
N GLY A 57 -18.46 -4.84 2.45
CA GLY A 57 -17.13 -4.71 3.04
C GLY A 57 -16.04 -5.56 2.37
N GLU A 58 -16.32 -6.16 1.21
CA GLU A 58 -15.35 -6.98 0.48
C GLU A 58 -14.64 -6.17 -0.60
N CYS A 59 -13.35 -6.45 -0.83
CA CYS A 59 -12.60 -5.87 -1.94
C CYS A 59 -12.90 -6.64 -3.24
N PRO A 60 -13.57 -6.06 -4.26
CA PRO A 60 -13.95 -6.76 -5.48
C PRO A 60 -12.75 -7.25 -6.31
N ALA A 61 -11.65 -6.48 -6.31
CA ALA A 61 -10.43 -6.85 -7.03
C ALA A 61 -9.78 -8.13 -6.46
N CYS A 62 -9.77 -8.25 -5.13
CA CYS A 62 -9.26 -9.45 -4.45
C CYS A 62 -10.25 -10.61 -4.56
N SER A 63 -11.56 -10.36 -4.39
CA SER A 63 -12.58 -11.42 -4.44
C SER A 63 -12.68 -12.04 -5.83
N ARG A 64 -12.65 -11.27 -6.93
CA ARG A 64 -12.67 -11.80 -8.32
C ARG A 64 -11.56 -12.81 -8.58
N THR A 65 -10.36 -12.55 -8.06
CA THR A 65 -9.23 -13.49 -8.16
C THR A 65 -9.50 -14.75 -7.35
N LEU A 66 -10.02 -14.62 -6.12
CA LEU A 66 -10.33 -15.76 -5.25
C LEU A 66 -11.51 -16.60 -5.76
N TRP A 67 -12.50 -16.02 -6.44
CA TRP A 67 -13.64 -16.72 -7.02
C TRP A 67 -13.26 -17.72 -8.11
N GLN A 68 -12.11 -17.56 -8.76
CA GLN A 68 -11.57 -18.55 -9.69
C GLN A 68 -11.12 -19.84 -8.98
N TRP A 69 -10.88 -19.78 -7.66
CA TRP A 69 -10.29 -20.86 -6.86
C TRP A 69 -11.14 -21.26 -5.65
N GLN A 70 -12.21 -20.52 -5.34
CA GLN A 70 -13.07 -20.75 -4.17
C GLN A 70 -14.51 -21.04 -4.59
N LYS A 71 -15.18 -21.94 -3.86
CA LYS A 71 -16.61 -22.20 -4.06
C LYS A 71 -17.39 -20.89 -3.81
N PRO A 72 -18.42 -20.58 -4.62
CA PRO A 72 -19.25 -19.35 -4.54
C PRO A 72 -19.82 -18.99 -3.17
N TRP A 73 -19.82 -19.94 -2.23
CA TRP A 73 -20.46 -19.87 -0.91
C TRP A 73 -19.49 -19.60 0.24
N ARG A 74 -18.19 -19.42 -0.04
CA ARG A 74 -17.16 -19.14 0.97
C ARG A 74 -16.83 -17.65 0.96
N ARG A 75 -17.09 -16.94 2.05
CA ARG A 75 -16.58 -15.57 2.24
C ARG A 75 -15.05 -15.59 2.24
N PRO A 76 -14.38 -14.58 1.65
CA PRO A 76 -12.92 -14.45 1.73
C PRO A 76 -12.49 -14.39 3.20
N THR A 77 -11.68 -15.36 3.63
CA THR A 77 -11.14 -15.40 5.01
C THR A 77 -9.91 -14.54 5.19
N SER A 78 -9.33 -14.02 4.10
CA SER A 78 -8.14 -13.17 4.13
C SER A 78 -8.49 -11.71 3.83
N PRO A 79 -7.89 -10.76 4.56
CA PRO A 79 -8.09 -9.33 4.30
C PRO A 79 -7.51 -8.94 2.94
N CYS A 80 -7.96 -7.80 2.41
CA CYS A 80 -7.39 -7.15 1.23
C CYS A 80 -5.88 -6.92 1.45
N LYS A 81 -5.03 -7.68 0.74
CA LYS A 81 -3.57 -7.66 0.96
C LYS A 81 -2.95 -6.27 0.82
N PRO A 82 -3.33 -5.43 -0.18
CA PRO A 82 -2.82 -4.07 -0.28
C PRO A 82 -3.17 -3.18 0.90
N TYR A 83 -4.43 -3.20 1.37
CA TYR A 83 -4.83 -2.44 2.56
C TYR A 83 -4.14 -2.94 3.83
N LEU A 84 -3.95 -4.27 3.98
CA LEU A 84 -3.21 -4.83 5.10
C LEU A 84 -1.74 -4.37 5.09
N ALA A 85 -1.09 -4.40 3.92
CA ALA A 85 0.29 -3.94 3.76
C ALA A 85 0.42 -2.43 4.04
N ALA A 86 -0.48 -1.62 3.50
CA ALA A 86 -0.50 -0.17 3.73
C ALA A 86 -0.70 0.16 5.21
N ARG A 87 -1.66 -0.51 5.88
CA ARG A 87 -1.88 -0.33 7.33
C ARG A 87 -0.62 -0.67 8.13
N ARG A 88 0.02 -1.81 7.85
CA ARG A 88 1.26 -2.19 8.56
C ARG A 88 2.37 -1.17 8.38
N ALA A 89 2.57 -0.69 7.15
CA ALA A 89 3.59 0.30 6.83
C ALA A 89 3.32 1.67 7.46
N LEU A 90 2.07 2.14 7.48
CA LEU A 90 1.70 3.45 8.01
C LEU A 90 1.68 3.50 9.54
N PHE A 91 1.27 2.41 10.18
CA PHE A 91 1.11 2.35 11.64
C PHE A 91 2.27 1.66 12.36
N ASN A 92 3.35 1.33 11.64
CA ASN A 92 4.48 0.55 12.17
C ASN A 92 4.02 -0.74 12.89
N GLU A 93 2.96 -1.36 12.41
CA GLU A 93 2.50 -2.65 12.95
C GLU A 93 3.45 -3.72 12.41
N THR A 94 4.46 -4.09 13.21
CA THR A 94 5.26 -5.30 12.96
C THR A 94 4.30 -6.50 12.91
N ASP A 95 4.43 -7.31 11.86
CA ASP A 95 3.64 -8.52 11.68
C ASP A 95 4.07 -9.56 12.70
N GLU A 96 3.65 -9.45 13.96
CA GLU A 96 3.67 -10.59 14.85
C GLU A 96 2.66 -11.61 14.31
N PRO A 97 3.11 -12.80 13.89
CA PRO A 97 2.22 -13.79 13.34
C PRO A 97 1.18 -14.19 14.39
N ARG A 98 -0.10 -13.92 14.10
CA ARG A 98 -1.28 -14.29 14.92
C ARG A 98 -1.45 -15.80 15.15
N HIS A 99 -0.50 -16.63 14.70
CA HIS A 99 -0.46 -18.07 14.95
C HIS A 99 0.27 -18.46 16.24
N ALA A 100 0.87 -17.50 16.97
CA ALA A 100 1.49 -17.75 18.27
C ALA A 100 0.50 -17.78 19.46
N LEU A 101 -0.80 -17.56 19.21
CA LEU A 101 -1.87 -17.72 20.20
C LEU A 101 -2.71 -18.95 19.86
N ARG A 102 -2.14 -20.13 20.07
CA ARG A 102 -2.91 -21.37 20.12
C ARG A 102 -2.28 -22.40 21.03
#